data_AF-A0A3C1FVZ2-F1
#
_entry.id   AF-A0A3C1FVZ2-F1
#
_cell.length_a   1.000
_cell.length_b   1.000
_cell.length_c   1.000
_cell.angle_alpha   90.00
_cell.angle_beta   90.00
_cell.angle_gamma   90.00
#
_symmetry.space_group_name_H-M   'P 1'
#
loop_
_entity.id
_entity.type
_entity.pdbx_description
1 polymer ?
#
loop_
_entity_poly.entity_id
_entity_poly.type
_entity_poly.pdbx_seq_one_letter_code
_entity_poly.pdbx_strand_id
1 'polypeptide(L)'
;MNACEIMASGDAHRQWFPEMIEALRQHWTPDLSWSDITLLASLLDNMLWQIRKDRNIIPPMLTCPKCGVRGRSRFAGISVNATILAAGRFGVTPKNEAKQLSRRWEKYRKEHDLDIHGKRRSNEF
;
A
#
# COMPACT_ATOMS: atom_id res chain seq x y z
N MET A 1 25.21 23.90 6.15
CA MET A 1 25.09 23.12 7.39
C MET A 1 24.01 22.07 7.15
N ASN A 2 24.42 20.82 6.90
CA ASN A 2 23.49 19.74 6.59
C ASN A 2 22.80 19.29 7.89
N ALA A 3 21.51 19.57 8.01
CA ALA A 3 20.69 18.85 8.97
C ALA A 3 20.66 17.39 8.51
N CYS A 4 21.37 16.53 9.24
CA CYS A 4 21.15 15.10 9.20
C CYS A 4 19.70 14.88 9.64
N GLU A 5 18.77 14.77 8.68
CA GLU A 5 17.39 14.39 8.94
C GLU A 5 17.40 12.97 9.50
N ILE A 6 17.44 12.88 10.83
CA ILE A 6 17.33 11.60 11.53
C ILE A 6 15.94 11.07 11.20
N MET A 7 15.88 10.01 10.39
CA MET A 7 14.67 9.25 10.11
C MET A 7 13.90 9.01 11.42
N ALA A 8 12.64 9.42 11.48
CA ALA A 8 11.83 9.19 12.66
C ALA A 8 11.73 7.67 12.93
N SER A 9 11.88 7.27 14.19
CA SER A 9 11.82 5.85 14.58
C SER A 9 10.51 5.23 14.09
N GLY A 10 10.62 4.16 13.31
CA GLY A 10 9.47 3.43 12.74
C GLY A 10 9.12 3.75 11.29
N ASP A 11 9.66 4.82 10.69
CA ASP A 11 9.36 5.16 9.29
C ASP A 11 9.82 4.10 8.28
N ALA A 12 10.91 3.39 8.59
CA ALA A 12 11.39 2.25 7.80
C ALA A 12 10.34 1.12 7.68
N HIS A 13 9.42 1.01 8.65
CA HIS A 13 8.34 0.02 8.66
C HIS A 13 6.97 0.63 8.38
N ARG A 14 6.88 1.96 8.24
CA ARG A 14 5.62 2.66 8.04
C ARG A 14 5.17 2.57 6.59
N GLN A 15 3.93 2.15 6.41
CA GLN A 15 3.28 2.05 5.11
C GLN A 15 2.15 3.07 4.91
N TRP A 16 1.58 3.58 6.01
CA TRP A 16 0.48 4.55 5.98
C TRP A 16 0.92 5.85 6.66
N PHE A 17 1.26 6.84 5.85
CA PHE A 17 1.58 8.19 6.30
C PHE A 17 0.29 9.03 6.43
N PRO A 18 0.28 10.08 7.27
CA PRO A 18 -0.93 10.89 7.50
C PRO A 18 -1.53 11.45 6.20
N GLU A 19 -0.69 11.89 5.27
CA GLU A 19 -1.07 12.44 3.97
C GLU A 19 -1.78 11.41 3.09
N MET A 20 -1.35 10.14 3.15
CA MET A 20 -2.01 9.05 2.44
C MET A 20 -3.38 8.71 3.04
N ILE A 21 -3.50 8.78 4.38
CA ILE A 21 -4.77 8.52 5.07
C ILE A 21 -5.77 9.64 4.74
N GLU A 22 -5.30 10.87 4.63
CA GLU A 22 -6.12 12.00 4.22
C GLU A 22 -6.58 11.86 2.76
N ALA A 23 -5.68 11.53 1.83
CA ALA A 23 -6.06 11.24 0.44
C ALA A 23 -7.06 10.08 0.35
N LEU A 24 -6.85 9.02 1.14
CA LEU A 24 -7.80 7.90 1.24
C LEU A 24 -9.19 8.38 1.68
N ARG A 25 -9.29 9.25 2.70
CA ARG A 25 -10.58 9.80 3.16
C ARG A 25 -11.26 10.69 2.13
N GLN A 26 -10.48 11.50 1.42
CA GLN A 26 -11.00 12.45 0.43
C GLN A 26 -11.53 11.75 -0.82
N HIS A 27 -10.88 10.68 -1.26
CA HIS A 27 -11.22 9.99 -2.50
C HIS A 27 -12.09 8.74 -2.33
N TRP A 28 -12.21 8.21 -1.11
CA TRP A 28 -13.05 7.04 -0.87
C TRP A 28 -14.53 7.41 -0.86
N THR A 29 -15.31 6.75 -1.71
CA THR A 29 -16.78 6.82 -1.68
C THR A 29 -17.36 5.40 -1.56
N PRO A 30 -18.57 5.24 -0.99
CA PRO A 30 -19.18 3.92 -0.81
C PRO A 30 -19.38 3.12 -2.11
N ASP A 31 -19.57 3.81 -3.23
CA ASP A 31 -19.97 3.23 -4.52
C ASP A 31 -18.84 3.23 -5.56
N LEU A 32 -17.57 3.30 -5.14
CA LEU A 32 -16.44 3.22 -6.07
C LEU A 32 -16.47 1.95 -6.91
N SER A 33 -16.25 2.11 -8.22
CA SER A 33 -16.04 0.97 -9.12
C SER A 33 -14.69 0.30 -8.84
N TRP A 34 -14.49 -0.93 -9.34
CA TRP A 34 -13.17 -1.59 -9.22
C TRP A 34 -12.06 -0.78 -9.88
N SER A 35 -12.34 -0.16 -11.02
CA SER A 35 -11.41 0.74 -11.70
C SER A 35 -11.01 1.92 -10.81
N ASP A 36 -11.97 2.53 -10.12
CA ASP A 36 -11.69 3.68 -9.25
C ASP A 36 -10.91 3.27 -8.00
N ILE A 37 -11.20 2.11 -7.41
CA ILE A 37 -10.42 1.57 -6.28
C ILE A 37 -8.98 1.27 -6.75
N THR A 38 -8.79 0.74 -7.96
CA THR A 38 -7.46 0.51 -8.55
C THR A 38 -6.70 1.81 -8.79
N LEU A 39 -7.37 2.85 -9.29
CA LEU A 39 -6.78 4.18 -9.47
C LEU A 39 -6.37 4.79 -8.12
N LEU A 40 -7.24 4.71 -7.12
CA LEU A 40 -6.93 5.17 -5.76
C LEU A 40 -5.74 4.41 -5.16
N ALA A 41 -5.70 3.09 -5.31
CA ALA A 41 -4.56 2.29 -4.85
C ALA A 41 -3.25 2.70 -5.53
N SER A 42 -3.29 2.97 -6.85
CA SER A 42 -2.13 3.44 -7.61
C SER A 42 -1.67 4.83 -7.18
N LEU A 43 -2.60 5.74 -6.90
CA LEU A 43 -2.31 7.07 -6.35
C LEU A 43 -1.61 6.96 -5.00
N LEU A 44 -2.14 6.14 -4.08
CA LEU A 44 -1.57 5.93 -2.76
C LEU A 44 -0.19 5.26 -2.82
N ASP A 45 0.03 4.33 -3.74
CA ASP A 45 1.35 3.72 -3.96
C ASP A 45 2.37 4.76 -4.46
N ASN A 46 1.99 5.59 -5.42
CA ASN A 46 2.85 6.68 -5.90
C ASN A 46 3.20 7.67 -4.78
N MET A 47 2.21 8.06 -3.94
CA MET A 47 2.45 8.90 -2.77
C MET A 47 3.44 8.24 -1.80
N LEU A 48 3.31 6.94 -1.54
CA LEU A 48 4.21 6.21 -0.65
C LEU A 48 5.66 6.24 -1.16
N TRP A 49 5.87 6.02 -2.46
CA TRP A 49 7.21 6.09 -3.06
C TRP A 49 7.78 7.50 -3.04
N GLN A 50 6.96 8.51 -3.32
CA GLN A 50 7.36 9.91 -3.25
C GLN A 50 7.77 10.30 -1.83
N ILE A 51 6.97 9.94 -0.81
CA ILE A 51 7.29 10.18 0.60
C ILE A 51 8.61 9.50 0.99
N ARG A 52 8.80 8.23 0.60
CA ARG A 52 10.04 7.50 0.89
C ARG A 52 11.25 8.17 0.26
N LYS A 53 11.12 8.64 -0.98
CA LYS A 53 12.17 9.36 -1.69
C LYS A 53 12.48 10.69 -1.00
N ASP A 54 11.47 11.51 -0.74
CA ASP A 54 11.62 12.86 -0.19
C ASP A 54 12.20 12.83 1.24
N ARG A 55 11.78 11.85 2.06
CA ARG A 55 12.25 11.69 3.43
C ARG A 55 13.49 10.80 3.55
N ASN A 56 14.12 10.44 2.43
CA ASN A 56 15.29 9.54 2.38
C ASN A 56 15.09 8.24 3.19
N ILE A 57 13.88 7.69 3.18
CA ILE A 57 13.55 6.47 3.92
C ILE A 57 14.19 5.30 3.20
N ILE A 58 15.02 4.56 3.92
CA ILE A 58 15.67 3.34 3.43
C ILE A 58 15.04 2.09 4.06
N PRO A 59 14.98 0.95 3.35
CA PRO A 59 14.42 -0.27 3.91
C PRO A 59 15.19 -0.73 5.15
N PRO A 60 14.52 -1.37 6.12
CA PRO A 60 15.18 -1.89 7.31
C PRO A 60 16.23 -2.93 6.94
N MET A 61 17.31 -2.97 7.73
CA MET A 61 18.25 -4.09 7.70
C MET A 61 17.59 -5.30 8.36
N LEU A 62 17.62 -6.44 7.68
CA LEU A 62 17.19 -7.72 8.19
C LEU A 62 18.38 -8.66 8.30
N THR A 63 18.35 -9.50 9.33
CA THR A 63 19.31 -10.59 9.50
C THR A 63 18.56 -11.90 9.29
N CYS A 64 19.05 -12.75 8.39
CA CYS A 64 18.48 -14.08 8.24
C CYS A 64 18.78 -14.92 9.49
N PRO A 65 17.76 -15.43 10.21
CA PRO A 65 17.99 -16.22 11.42
C PRO A 65 18.66 -17.57 11.14
N LYS A 66 18.61 -18.06 9.88
CA LYS A 66 19.16 -19.37 9.50
C LYS A 66 20.65 -19.31 9.11
N CYS A 67 21.09 -18.26 8.41
CA CYS A 67 22.46 -18.15 7.89
C CYS A 67 23.22 -16.92 8.37
N GLY A 68 22.62 -16.03 9.15
CA GLY A 68 23.25 -14.83 9.68
C GLY A 68 23.51 -13.71 8.67
N VAL A 69 23.21 -13.93 7.38
CA VAL A 69 23.40 -12.92 6.33
C VAL A 69 22.54 -11.69 6.62
N ARG A 70 23.17 -10.52 6.57
CA ARG A 70 22.51 -9.23 6.72
C ARG A 70 22.21 -8.62 5.35
N GLY A 71 20.97 -8.22 5.13
CA GLY A 71 20.54 -7.60 3.89
C GLY A 71 19.41 -6.61 4.11
N ARG A 72 19.29 -5.62 3.23
CA ARG A 72 18.14 -4.71 3.25
C ARG A 72 16.90 -5.47 2.83
N SER A 73 15.78 -5.25 3.53
CA SER A 73 14.49 -5.70 3.03
C SER A 73 14.14 -4.98 1.72
N ARG A 74 13.13 -5.46 1.02
CA ARG A 74 12.48 -4.67 -0.02
C ARG A 74 11.36 -3.85 0.61
N PHE A 75 11.13 -2.67 0.07
CA PHE A 75 9.91 -1.94 0.36
C PHE A 75 8.71 -2.68 -0.25
N ALA A 76 7.61 -2.73 0.49
CA ALA A 76 6.32 -3.12 -0.04
C ALA A 76 5.57 -1.88 -0.52
N GLY A 77 4.87 -2.01 -1.65
CA GLY A 77 3.93 -1.03 -2.16
C GLY A 77 2.51 -1.19 -1.59
N ILE A 78 1.58 -0.38 -2.07
CA ILE A 78 0.16 -0.45 -1.78
C ILE A 78 -0.56 -1.25 -2.86
N SER A 79 -1.26 -2.32 -2.45
CA SER A 79 -2.14 -3.09 -3.31
C SER A 79 -3.59 -2.60 -3.23
N VAL A 80 -4.42 -3.02 -4.18
CA VAL A 80 -5.87 -2.74 -4.15
C VAL A 80 -6.49 -3.27 -2.85
N ASN A 81 -6.12 -4.50 -2.47
CA ASN A 81 -6.62 -5.12 -1.25
C ASN A 81 -6.13 -4.38 0.02
N ALA A 82 -4.88 -3.90 0.03
CA ALA A 82 -4.37 -3.11 1.14
C ALA A 82 -5.13 -1.78 1.29
N THR A 83 -5.50 -1.15 0.17
CA THR A 83 -6.31 0.08 0.13
C THR A 83 -7.69 -0.15 0.74
N ILE A 84 -8.38 -1.22 0.33
CA ILE A 84 -9.70 -1.58 0.88
C ILE A 84 -9.64 -1.82 2.39
N LEU A 85 -8.65 -2.60 2.85
CA LEU A 85 -8.51 -2.90 4.28
C LEU A 85 -8.10 -1.67 5.09
N ALA A 86 -7.34 -0.75 4.50
CA ALA A 86 -6.99 0.51 5.14
C ALA A 86 -8.20 1.41 5.35
N ALA A 87 -9.13 1.46 4.40
CA ALA A 87 -10.38 2.21 4.56
C ALA A 87 -11.16 1.75 5.81
N GLY A 88 -11.24 0.44 6.04
CA GLY A 88 -11.81 -0.12 7.27
C GLY A 88 -10.96 0.15 8.52
N ARG A 89 -9.62 0.06 8.41
CA ARG A 89 -8.69 0.30 9.52
C ARG A 89 -8.75 1.74 10.04
N PHE A 90 -8.88 2.72 9.14
CA PHE A 90 -8.83 4.15 9.46
C PHE A 90 -10.22 4.81 9.60
N GLY A 91 -11.29 4.00 9.61
CA GLY A 91 -12.65 4.46 9.87
C GLY A 91 -13.31 5.19 8.70
N VAL A 92 -12.80 5.02 7.48
CA VAL A 92 -13.38 5.60 6.25
C VAL A 92 -14.65 4.87 5.83
N THR A 93 -14.70 3.56 6.09
CA THR A 93 -15.87 2.68 5.94
C THR A 93 -15.93 1.71 7.12
N PRO A 94 -17.10 1.17 7.48
CA PRO A 94 -17.20 0.11 8.48
C PRO A 94 -16.27 -1.08 8.20
N LYS A 95 -15.62 -1.59 9.26
CA LYS A 95 -14.62 -2.68 9.15
C LYS A 95 -15.18 -3.96 8.52
N ASN A 96 -16.44 -4.28 8.80
CA ASN A 96 -17.15 -5.42 8.21
C ASN A 96 -17.37 -5.22 6.71
N GLU A 97 -17.74 -4.01 6.27
CA GLU A 97 -17.91 -3.68 4.85
C GLU A 97 -16.58 -3.75 4.10
N ALA A 98 -15.51 -3.18 4.64
CA ALA A 98 -14.17 -3.32 4.07
C ALA A 98 -13.75 -4.80 3.90
N LYS A 99 -14.02 -5.65 4.89
CA LYS A 99 -13.74 -7.10 4.79
C LYS A 99 -14.58 -7.78 3.71
N GLN A 100 -15.86 -7.41 3.56
CA GLN A 100 -16.72 -7.95 2.51
C GLN A 100 -16.27 -7.48 1.12
N LEU A 101 -15.91 -6.21 0.98
CA LEU A 101 -15.38 -5.63 -0.26
C LEU A 101 -14.04 -6.29 -0.64
N SER A 102 -13.16 -6.53 0.32
CA SER A 102 -11.89 -7.25 0.12
C SER A 102 -12.10 -8.67 -0.44
N ARG A 103 -13.11 -9.40 0.06
CA ARG A 103 -13.47 -10.72 -0.47
C ARG A 103 -14.03 -10.64 -1.89
N ARG A 104 -14.90 -9.65 -2.17
CA ARG A 104 -15.45 -9.41 -3.52
C ARG A 104 -14.35 -9.04 -4.51
N TRP A 105 -13.39 -8.21 -4.08
CA TRP A 105 -12.20 -7.87 -4.87
C TRP A 105 -11.39 -9.12 -5.21
N GLU A 106 -11.10 -9.98 -4.23
CA GLU A 106 -10.29 -11.17 -4.48
C GLU A 106 -10.97 -12.14 -5.46
N LYS A 107 -12.31 -12.23 -5.41
CA LYS A 107 -13.09 -12.97 -6.41
C LYS A 107 -12.97 -12.33 -7.79
N TYR A 108 -13.27 -11.03 -7.91
CA TYR A 108 -13.19 -10.28 -9.16
C TYR A 108 -11.79 -10.34 -9.79
N ARG A 109 -10.74 -10.13 -8.99
CA ARG A 109 -9.34 -10.20 -9.39
C ARG A 109 -8.99 -11.55 -10.03
N LYS A 110 -9.47 -12.66 -9.45
CA LYS A 110 -9.25 -14.00 -10.00
C LYS A 110 -10.04 -14.23 -11.28
N GLU A 111 -11.31 -13.84 -11.30
CA GLU A 111 -12.20 -14.00 -12.47
C GLU A 111 -11.69 -13.22 -13.69
N HIS A 112 -11.06 -12.07 -13.46
CA HIS A 112 -10.56 -11.18 -14.51
C HIS A 112 -9.04 -11.28 -14.75
N ASP A 113 -8.36 -12.25 -14.13
CA ASP A 113 -6.91 -12.47 -14.25
C ASP A 113 -6.05 -11.21 -13.97
N LEU A 114 -6.40 -10.51 -12.90
CA LEU A 114 -5.72 -9.30 -12.46
C LEU A 114 -4.64 -9.62 -11.42
N ASP A 115 -3.56 -8.84 -11.44
CA ASP A 115 -2.54 -8.84 -10.40
C ASP A 115 -3.03 -8.14 -9.12
N ILE A 116 -2.17 -8.03 -8.12
CA ILE A 116 -2.51 -7.39 -6.83
C ILE A 116 -2.74 -5.87 -6.94
N HIS A 117 -2.32 -5.26 -8.05
CA HIS A 117 -2.50 -3.85 -8.37
C HIS A 117 -3.71 -3.62 -9.29
N GLY A 118 -4.42 -4.67 -9.68
CA GLY A 118 -5.57 -4.58 -10.58
C GLY A 118 -5.21 -4.42 -12.05
N LYS A 119 -3.96 -4.69 -12.43
CA LYS A 119 -3.52 -4.73 -13.82
C LYS A 119 -3.72 -6.14 -14.36
N ARG A 120 -4.14 -6.26 -15.62
CA ARG A 120 -4.18 -7.56 -16.29
C ARG A 120 -2.76 -8.12 -16.35
N ARG A 121 -2.57 -9.38 -15.98
CA ARG A 121 -1.28 -10.02 -16.20
C ARG A 121 -1.00 -10.00 -17.69
N SER A 122 0.04 -9.28 -18.11
CA SER A 122 0.52 -9.41 -19.48
C SER A 122 1.02 -10.84 -19.63
N ASN A 123 0.45 -11.54 -20.60
CA ASN A 123 0.93 -12.85 -21.03
C ASN A 123 2.20 -12.63 -21.88
N GLU A 124 3.23 -12.03 -21.30
CA GLU A 124 4.56 -11.96 -21.91
C GLU A 124 5.37 -13.10 -21.30
N PHE A 125 5.34 -14.23 -22.01
CA PHE A 125 6.23 -15.37 -21.83
C PHE A 125 7.61 -15.05 -22.41
#